data_AF-A0AAV0NM83-F1
#
_entry.id   AF-A0AAV0NM83-F1
#
_cell.length_a   1.000
_cell.length_b   1.000
_cell.length_c   1.000
_cell.angle_alpha   90.00
_cell.angle_beta   90.00
_cell.angle_gamma   90.00
#
_symmetry.space_group_name_H-M   'P 1'
#
loop_
_entity.id
_entity.type
_entity.pdbx_description
1 polymer ?
#
loop_
_entity_poly.entity_id
_entity_poly.type
_entity_poly.pdbx_seq_one_letter_code
_entity_poly.pdbx_strand_id
1 'polypeptide(L)'
;MVEMPVDPLEPPKFKHKRVPRASGSPPVPVMHSPPRPVTVKDQQDWKILPCISNWKNPKGEAVAMRSKVQKEMMMKEKERKEQELRALAQKARSLSADEQLDKIKKTERFKPDKAFTGTSERAGPRDRPVEFDREAEEADSFGLDRFLTELKKGKKAMDKVSGGGTMGASGGSSN
;
A
#
# COMPACT_ATOMS: atom_id res chain seq x y z
N MET A 1 23.66 -59.77 -58.58
CA MET A 1 22.99 -58.53 -59.01
C MET A 1 24.03 -57.44 -59.01
N VAL A 2 24.25 -56.80 -60.16
CA VAL A 2 25.19 -55.68 -60.27
C VAL A 2 24.41 -54.40 -60.04
N GLU A 3 24.93 -53.51 -59.21
CA GLU A 3 24.33 -52.22 -58.91
C GLU A 3 24.33 -51.34 -60.17
N MET A 4 23.23 -50.62 -60.40
CA MET A 4 23.08 -49.81 -61.62
C MET A 4 24.00 -48.58 -61.54
N PRO A 5 24.81 -48.29 -62.57
CA PRO A 5 25.66 -47.10 -62.59
C PRO A 5 24.82 -45.82 -62.36
N VAL A 6 25.21 -45.01 -61.37
CA VAL A 6 24.50 -43.78 -60.98
C VAL A 6 25.13 -42.58 -61.69
N ASP A 7 24.30 -41.74 -62.30
CA ASP A 7 24.73 -40.52 -62.99
C ASP A 7 25.15 -39.44 -61.96
N PRO A 8 26.41 -38.96 -61.99
CA PRO A 8 26.91 -37.98 -61.04
C PRO A 8 26.29 -36.57 -61.16
N LEU A 9 25.59 -36.26 -62.25
CA LEU A 9 24.93 -34.97 -62.47
C LEU A 9 23.42 -35.02 -62.30
N GLU A 10 22.86 -36.18 -61.95
CA GLU A 10 21.42 -36.33 -61.81
C GLU A 10 20.90 -35.60 -60.56
N PRO A 11 19.90 -34.71 -60.68
CA PRO A 11 19.39 -33.95 -59.55
C PRO A 11 18.65 -34.85 -58.53
N PRO A 12 18.52 -34.42 -57.25
CA PRO A 12 17.83 -35.19 -56.22
C PRO A 12 16.38 -35.53 -56.60
N LYS A 13 16.09 -36.82 -56.75
CA LYS A 13 14.79 -37.33 -57.23
C LYS A 13 13.63 -37.17 -56.23
N PHE A 14 13.91 -37.04 -54.93
CA PHE A 14 12.89 -37.10 -53.89
C PHE A 14 12.75 -35.78 -53.12
N LYS A 15 11.49 -35.39 -52.86
CA LYS A 15 11.16 -34.24 -52.03
C LYS A 15 10.97 -34.68 -50.58
N HIS A 16 11.52 -33.93 -49.64
CA HIS A 16 11.29 -34.17 -48.21
C HIS A 16 9.85 -33.82 -47.82
N LYS A 17 9.10 -34.79 -47.29
CA LYS A 17 7.78 -34.57 -46.67
C LYS A 17 7.95 -34.58 -45.14
N ARG A 18 7.59 -33.50 -44.47
CA ARG A 18 7.55 -33.47 -42.99
C ARG A 18 6.26 -34.12 -42.51
N VAL A 19 6.39 -35.25 -41.84
CA VAL A 19 5.27 -35.97 -41.21
C VAL A 19 5.10 -35.45 -39.77
N PRO A 20 3.87 -35.33 -39.23
CA PRO A 20 3.67 -35.08 -37.82
C PRO A 20 4.42 -36.09 -36.96
N ARG A 21 4.86 -35.64 -35.78
CA ARG A 21 5.59 -36.51 -34.84
C ARG A 21 4.68 -37.68 -34.46
N ALA A 22 5.19 -38.91 -34.56
CA ALA A 22 4.44 -40.11 -34.17
C ALA A 22 4.01 -40.03 -32.70
N SER A 23 2.93 -40.73 -32.34
CA SER A 23 2.51 -40.87 -30.95
C SER A 23 3.65 -41.48 -30.13
N GLY A 24 4.02 -40.83 -29.03
CA GLY A 24 5.05 -41.32 -28.12
C GLY A 24 4.63 -42.62 -27.41
N SER A 25 5.53 -43.16 -26.60
CA SER A 25 5.21 -44.25 -25.67
C SER A 25 4.06 -43.84 -24.74
N PRO A 26 3.24 -44.79 -24.25
CA PRO A 26 2.22 -44.48 -23.26
C PRO A 26 2.82 -43.76 -22.04
N PRO A 27 2.10 -42.82 -21.42
CA PRO A 27 2.62 -42.09 -20.26
C PRO A 27 2.87 -43.05 -19.11
N VAL A 28 4.05 -42.93 -18.50
CA VAL A 28 4.45 -43.76 -17.35
C VAL A 28 3.56 -43.39 -16.15
N PRO A 29 3.08 -44.37 -15.35
CA PRO A 29 2.30 -44.10 -14.15
C PRO A 29 3.12 -43.28 -13.14
N VAL A 30 2.59 -42.14 -12.73
CA VAL A 30 3.20 -41.33 -11.67
C VAL A 30 2.56 -41.67 -10.34
N MET A 31 3.30 -42.33 -9.45
CA MET A 31 2.82 -42.73 -8.12
C MET A 31 2.93 -41.56 -7.13
N HIS A 32 2.00 -40.62 -7.20
CA HIS A 32 1.88 -39.54 -6.22
C HIS A 32 1.32 -40.05 -4.89
N SER A 33 1.63 -39.35 -3.80
CA SER A 33 0.90 -39.51 -2.54
C SER A 33 -0.58 -39.12 -2.72
N PRO A 34 -1.49 -39.60 -1.86
CA PRO A 34 -2.89 -39.17 -1.88
C PRO A 34 -3.04 -37.64 -1.89
N PRO A 35 -4.02 -37.07 -2.62
CA PRO A 35 -4.22 -35.63 -2.68
C PRO A 35 -4.51 -35.04 -1.31
N ARG A 36 -3.78 -33.98 -0.93
CA ARG A 36 -4.08 -33.19 0.27
C ARG A 36 -5.17 -32.17 -0.06
N PRO A 37 -6.22 -32.01 0.77
CA PRO A 37 -7.25 -31.03 0.51
C PRO A 37 -6.67 -29.61 0.61
N VAL A 38 -6.95 -28.77 -0.39
CA VAL A 38 -6.53 -27.37 -0.41
C VAL A 38 -7.46 -26.57 0.50
N THR A 39 -6.91 -25.78 1.42
CA THR A 39 -7.73 -24.91 2.25
C THR A 39 -8.25 -23.71 1.45
N VAL A 40 -9.42 -23.18 1.82
CA VAL A 40 -10.01 -21.99 1.17
C VAL A 40 -9.04 -20.80 1.24
N LYS A 41 -8.32 -20.70 2.37
CA LYS A 41 -7.28 -19.69 2.59
C LYS A 41 -6.12 -19.84 1.61
N ASP A 42 -5.57 -21.04 1.46
CA ASP A 42 -4.48 -21.29 0.50
C ASP A 42 -4.92 -20.90 -0.91
N GLN A 43 -6.14 -21.29 -1.31
CA GLN A 43 -6.65 -20.96 -2.64
C GLN A 43 -6.77 -19.43 -2.88
N GLN A 44 -7.11 -18.66 -1.84
CA GLN A 44 -7.14 -17.20 -1.92
C GLN A 44 -5.75 -16.57 -1.92
N ASP A 45 -4.83 -17.09 -1.11
CA ASP A 45 -3.46 -16.59 -1.03
C ASP A 45 -2.70 -16.83 -2.37
N TRP A 46 -3.08 -17.88 -3.11
CA TRP A 46 -2.57 -18.16 -4.46
C TRP A 46 -3.37 -17.49 -5.59
N LYS A 47 -4.30 -16.57 -5.29
CA LYS A 47 -5.06 -15.83 -6.30
C LYS A 47 -4.22 -14.67 -6.87
N ILE A 48 -3.59 -14.90 -8.02
CA ILE A 48 -2.81 -13.88 -8.72
C ILE A 48 -3.75 -12.85 -9.35
N LEU A 49 -3.51 -11.56 -9.07
CA LEU A 49 -4.28 -10.44 -9.65
C LEU A 49 -3.96 -10.26 -11.15
N PRO A 50 -4.92 -9.78 -11.96
CA PRO A 50 -4.68 -9.54 -13.37
C PRO A 50 -3.57 -8.49 -13.58
N CYS A 51 -2.66 -8.78 -14.52
CA CYS A 51 -1.57 -7.87 -14.89
C CYS A 51 -2.09 -6.78 -15.82
N ILE A 52 -2.29 -5.59 -15.27
CA ILE A 52 -2.90 -4.48 -15.97
C ILE A 52 -1.81 -3.45 -16.32
N SER A 53 -1.31 -3.45 -17.58
CA SER A 53 -0.13 -2.64 -17.99
C SER A 53 -0.49 -1.27 -18.57
N ASN A 54 0.30 -0.22 -18.29
CA ASN A 54 0.05 1.14 -18.80
C ASN A 54 0.46 1.36 -20.27
N TRP A 55 1.29 0.46 -20.83
CA TRP A 55 1.87 0.63 -22.16
C TRP A 55 1.33 -0.34 -23.21
N LYS A 56 0.89 -1.53 -22.79
CA LYS A 56 0.47 -2.61 -23.69
C LYS A 56 -0.96 -3.01 -23.40
N ASN A 57 -1.80 -2.94 -24.42
CA ASN A 57 -3.17 -3.43 -24.43
C ASN A 57 -3.44 -4.21 -25.73
N PRO A 58 -2.86 -5.42 -25.90
CA PRO A 58 -2.93 -6.16 -27.16
C PRO A 58 -4.35 -6.61 -27.52
N LYS A 59 -5.22 -6.81 -26.52
CA LYS A 59 -6.62 -7.22 -26.71
C LYS A 59 -7.59 -6.03 -26.81
N GLY A 60 -7.09 -4.79 -26.69
CA GLY A 60 -7.91 -3.59 -26.77
C GLY A 60 -9.01 -3.51 -25.71
N GLU A 61 -8.79 -4.08 -24.51
CA GLU A 61 -9.78 -3.98 -23.44
C GLU A 61 -10.10 -2.50 -23.17
N ALA A 62 -11.39 -2.16 -23.21
CA ALA A 62 -11.83 -0.78 -23.10
C ALA A 62 -11.26 -0.14 -21.83
N VAL A 63 -10.61 1.01 -21.96
CA VAL A 63 -9.93 1.73 -20.86
C VAL A 63 -10.87 1.93 -19.66
N ALA A 64 -12.17 2.14 -19.93
CA ALA A 64 -13.20 2.24 -18.91
C ALA A 64 -13.39 0.94 -18.10
N MET A 65 -13.37 -0.23 -18.74
CA MET A 65 -13.47 -1.53 -18.06
C MET A 65 -12.20 -1.84 -17.26
N ARG A 66 -11.01 -1.57 -17.84
CA ARG A 66 -9.72 -1.69 -17.14
C ARG A 66 -9.68 -0.82 -15.87
N SER A 67 -10.13 0.44 -15.98
CA SER A 67 -10.16 1.37 -14.85
C SER A 67 -11.20 0.99 -13.79
N LYS A 68 -12.37 0.47 -14.20
CA LYS A 68 -13.39 -0.06 -13.26
C LYS A 68 -12.83 -1.22 -12.45
N VAL A 69 -12.24 -2.22 -13.10
CA VAL A 69 -11.65 -3.38 -12.43
C VAL A 69 -10.53 -2.96 -11.47
N GLN A 70 -9.67 -2.01 -11.87
CA GLN A 70 -8.65 -1.45 -10.98
C GLN A 70 -9.25 -0.73 -9.76
N LYS A 71 -10.28 0.11 -9.97
CA LYS A 71 -10.97 0.82 -8.89
C LYS A 71 -11.66 -0.15 -7.94
N GLU A 72 -12.36 -1.15 -8.45
CA GLU A 72 -13.04 -2.15 -7.63
C GLU A 72 -12.05 -2.91 -6.74
N MET A 73 -10.88 -3.29 -7.26
CA MET A 73 -9.85 -3.95 -6.46
C MET A 73 -9.29 -3.03 -5.36
N MET A 74 -8.99 -1.77 -5.69
CA MET A 74 -8.56 -0.78 -4.70
C MET A 74 -9.62 -0.52 -3.62
N MET A 75 -10.89 -0.42 -4.01
CA MET A 75 -12.00 -0.21 -3.08
C MET A 75 -12.22 -1.41 -2.18
N LYS A 76 -12.10 -2.63 -2.72
CA LYS A 76 -12.23 -3.87 -1.95
C LYS A 76 -11.09 -4.05 -0.94
N GLU A 77 -9.86 -3.66 -1.31
CA GLU A 77 -8.73 -3.67 -0.37
C GLU A 77 -8.91 -2.60 0.72
N LYS A 78 -9.41 -1.41 0.35
CA LYS A 78 -9.74 -0.33 1.29
C LYS A 78 -10.84 -0.75 2.26
N GLU A 79 -11.92 -1.34 1.77
CA GLU A 79 -13.04 -1.82 2.59
C GLU A 79 -12.57 -2.92 3.55
N ARG A 80 -11.74 -3.85 3.09
CA ARG A 80 -11.15 -4.88 3.96
C ARG A 80 -10.35 -4.26 5.11
N LYS A 81 -9.51 -3.26 4.84
CA LYS A 81 -8.76 -2.54 5.88
C LYS A 81 -9.68 -1.78 6.83
N GLU A 82 -10.76 -1.18 6.32
CA GLU A 82 -11.76 -0.52 7.16
C GLU A 82 -12.50 -1.52 8.06
N GLN A 83 -12.87 -2.68 7.53
CA GLN A 83 -13.51 -3.76 8.30
C GLN A 83 -12.59 -4.28 9.40
N GLU A 84 -11.30 -4.49 9.11
CA GLU A 84 -10.31 -4.87 10.11
C GLU A 84 -10.19 -3.82 11.24
N LEU A 85 -10.17 -2.53 10.88
CA LEU A 85 -10.09 -1.44 11.84
C LEU A 85 -11.38 -1.32 12.68
N ARG A 86 -12.55 -1.52 12.06
CA ARG A 86 -13.85 -1.57 12.74
C ARG A 86 -13.93 -2.76 13.70
N ALA A 87 -13.45 -3.93 13.29
CA ALA A 87 -13.38 -5.11 14.14
C ALA A 87 -12.40 -4.93 15.30
N LEU A 88 -11.24 -4.30 15.07
CA LEU A 88 -10.28 -3.94 16.12
C LEU A 88 -10.93 -2.99 17.15
N ALA A 89 -11.67 -1.98 16.69
CA ALA A 89 -12.37 -1.05 17.57
C ALA A 89 -13.49 -1.73 18.38
N GLN A 90 -14.27 -2.62 17.76
CA GLN A 90 -15.26 -3.44 18.48
C GLN A 90 -14.57 -4.36 19.49
N LYS A 91 -13.45 -4.99 19.11
CA LYS A 91 -12.65 -5.82 20.01
C LYS A 91 -12.10 -5.02 21.18
N ALA A 92 -11.62 -3.80 20.96
CA ALA A 92 -11.15 -2.89 22.01
C ALA A 92 -12.28 -2.40 22.92
N ARG A 93 -13.51 -2.24 22.42
CA ARG A 93 -14.69 -1.97 23.25
C ARG A 93 -15.12 -3.20 24.06
N SER A 94 -14.99 -4.40 23.50
CA SER A 94 -15.35 -5.67 24.16
C SER A 94 -14.29 -6.17 25.13
N LEU A 95 -13.02 -5.83 24.93
CA LEU A 95 -11.98 -5.87 25.95
C LEU A 95 -12.29 -4.73 26.92
N SER A 96 -13.28 -4.97 27.77
CA SER A 96 -13.91 -3.92 28.56
C SER A 96 -12.84 -3.11 29.29
N ALA A 97 -13.01 -1.78 29.26
CA ALA A 97 -12.26 -0.86 30.10
C ALA A 97 -12.27 -1.31 31.58
N ASP A 98 -13.29 -2.06 32.01
CA ASP A 98 -13.38 -2.64 33.35
C ASP A 98 -12.34 -3.74 33.61
N GLU A 99 -12.04 -4.62 32.65
CA GLU A 99 -11.00 -5.64 32.81
C GLU A 99 -9.59 -5.03 32.80
N GLN A 100 -9.38 -3.97 32.00
CA GLN A 100 -8.12 -3.22 32.01
C GLN A 100 -7.97 -2.39 33.29
N LEU A 101 -9.03 -1.74 33.77
CA LEU A 101 -9.05 -1.01 35.03
C LEU A 101 -8.83 -1.95 36.21
N ASP A 102 -9.43 -3.13 36.22
CA ASP A 102 -9.22 -4.12 37.27
C ASP A 102 -7.81 -4.70 37.25
N LYS A 103 -7.22 -4.95 36.08
CA LYS A 103 -5.80 -5.32 35.97
C LYS A 103 -4.88 -4.21 36.45
N ILE A 104 -5.14 -2.96 36.08
CA ILE A 104 -4.34 -1.79 36.50
C ILE A 104 -4.47 -1.55 38.01
N LYS A 105 -5.68 -1.62 38.57
CA LYS A 105 -5.94 -1.53 40.02
C LYS A 105 -5.28 -2.67 40.82
N LYS A 106 -5.15 -3.86 40.22
CA LYS A 106 -4.46 -5.03 40.81
C LYS A 106 -2.95 -4.97 40.66
N THR A 107 -2.39 -4.05 39.87
CA THR A 107 -0.94 -3.87 39.79
C THR A 107 -0.44 -2.91 40.87
N GLU A 108 0.57 -3.32 41.63
CA GLU A 108 1.26 -2.51 42.66
C GLU A 108 2.08 -1.33 42.08
N ARG A 109 1.84 -0.96 40.82
CA ARG A 109 2.70 -0.05 40.03
C ARG A 109 2.44 1.44 40.31
N PHE A 110 1.23 1.78 40.75
CA PHE A 110 0.85 3.15 41.09
C PHE A 110 0.28 3.18 42.51
N LYS A 111 1.17 3.32 43.50
CA LYS A 111 0.78 3.67 44.87
C LYS A 111 0.98 5.18 45.05
N PRO A 112 -0.10 5.97 45.27
CA PRO A 112 0.00 7.40 45.53
C PRO A 112 0.96 7.75 46.68
N ASP A 113 1.10 6.83 47.64
CA ASP A 113 1.92 7.01 48.84
C ASP A 113 3.38 6.56 48.67
N LYS A 114 3.76 6.00 47.51
CA LYS A 114 5.16 5.76 47.16
C LYS A 114 5.56 6.79 46.11
N ALA A 115 6.23 7.85 46.57
CA ALA A 115 7.01 8.70 45.69
C ALA A 115 8.00 7.86 44.88
N PHE A 116 8.34 8.33 43.67
CA PHE A 116 9.35 7.73 42.80
C PHE A 116 10.64 7.51 43.60
N THR A 117 10.99 6.23 43.85
CA THR A 117 12.16 5.87 44.66
C THR A 117 13.42 6.37 43.94
N GLY A 118 14.00 7.46 44.43
CA GLY A 118 15.20 8.08 43.84
C GLY A 118 15.26 9.60 43.90
N THR A 119 14.19 10.30 44.28
CA THR A 119 14.23 11.77 44.43
C THR A 119 14.24 12.15 45.91
N SER A 120 15.36 12.71 46.39
CA SER A 120 15.58 13.13 47.79
C SER A 120 14.92 14.46 48.15
N GLU A 121 14.16 15.09 47.26
CA GLU A 121 13.53 16.37 47.55
C GLU A 121 12.02 16.29 47.37
N ARG A 122 11.34 16.48 48.51
CA ARG A 122 9.94 16.88 48.56
C ARG A 122 9.77 18.08 47.62
N ALA A 123 9.05 17.89 46.51
CA ALA A 123 8.72 18.96 45.59
C ALA A 123 7.96 20.06 46.37
N GLY A 124 8.64 21.16 46.67
CA GLY A 124 8.00 22.39 47.11
C GLY A 124 7.12 22.96 45.99
N PRO A 125 6.15 23.83 46.29
CA PRO A 125 5.27 24.43 45.30
C PRO A 125 6.11 25.17 44.23
N ARG A 126 6.03 24.71 42.97
CA ARG A 126 6.78 25.28 41.83
C ARG A 126 6.07 26.51 41.27
N ASP A 127 5.81 27.49 42.12
CA ASP A 127 5.03 28.70 41.82
C ASP A 127 5.91 29.87 41.33
N ARG A 128 7.03 29.56 40.66
CA ARG A 128 7.85 30.58 40.01
C ARG A 128 7.59 30.53 38.51
N PRO A 129 7.28 31.68 37.89
CA PRO A 129 7.24 31.78 36.43
C PRO A 129 8.53 31.23 35.85
N VAL A 130 8.39 30.37 34.83
CA VAL A 130 9.53 29.78 34.12
C VAL A 130 10.26 30.91 33.41
N GLU A 131 11.37 31.33 33.98
CA GLU A 131 12.31 32.23 33.31
C GLU A 131 13.08 31.38 32.28
N PHE A 132 12.87 31.67 31.00
CA PHE A 132 13.75 31.18 29.95
C PHE A 132 14.94 32.12 29.89
N ASP A 133 16.14 31.58 30.09
CA ASP A 133 17.38 32.28 29.78
C ASP A 133 17.33 32.69 28.31
N ARG A 134 17.18 33.99 28.07
CA ARG A 134 17.27 34.58 26.73
C ARG A 134 18.74 34.65 26.36
N GLU A 135 19.30 33.51 25.96
CA GLU A 135 20.58 33.42 25.26
C GLU A 135 20.48 34.27 24.00
N ALA A 136 21.03 35.47 24.07
CA ALA A 136 21.03 36.47 23.02
C ALA A 136 22.26 36.36 22.11
N GLU A 137 22.91 35.19 22.04
CA GLU A 137 24.25 35.07 21.42
C GLU A 137 24.46 33.85 20.50
N GLU A 138 23.41 33.29 19.91
CA GLU A 138 23.59 32.53 18.67
C GLU A 138 22.60 33.05 17.64
N ALA A 139 23.08 33.92 16.76
CA ALA A 139 22.33 34.33 15.58
C ALA A 139 21.80 33.04 14.92
N ASP A 140 20.47 32.96 14.84
CA ASP A 140 19.69 31.88 14.26
C ASP A 140 20.43 31.18 13.12
N SER A 141 21.10 30.08 13.47
CA SER A 141 22.04 29.38 12.58
C SER A 141 21.35 28.79 11.35
N PHE A 142 20.01 28.72 11.36
CA PHE A 142 19.19 28.18 10.31
C PHE A 142 18.37 29.24 9.56
N GLY A 143 18.46 30.52 9.93
CA GLY A 143 17.76 31.62 9.27
C GLY A 143 16.22 31.51 9.31
N LEU A 144 15.67 30.74 10.25
CA LEU A 144 14.24 30.56 10.48
C LEU A 144 13.53 31.86 10.92
N ASP A 145 14.18 32.72 11.70
CA ASP A 145 13.65 34.00 12.14
C ASP A 145 13.50 34.98 10.97
N ARG A 146 14.44 34.95 10.01
CA ARG A 146 14.33 35.72 8.76
C ARG A 146 13.18 35.21 7.88
N PHE A 147 12.99 33.89 7.84
CA PHE A 147 11.89 33.27 7.10
C PHE A 147 10.52 33.56 7.74
N LEU A 148 10.42 33.48 9.07
CA LEU A 148 9.19 33.78 9.81
C LEU A 148 8.80 35.26 9.71
N THR A 149 9.78 36.17 9.67
CA THR A 149 9.54 37.59 9.46
C THR A 149 9.06 37.92 8.04
N GLU A 150 9.57 37.23 7.00
CA GLU A 150 9.07 37.37 5.62
C GLU A 150 7.63 36.85 5.46
N LEU A 151 7.32 35.67 6.02
CA LEU A 151 5.96 35.13 6.01
C LEU A 151 4.96 36.02 6.76
N LYS A 152 5.41 36.66 7.85
CA LYS A 152 4.56 37.58 8.62
C LYS A 152 4.35 38.91 7.92
N LYS A 153 5.31 39.39 7.13
CA LYS A 153 5.18 40.60 6.31
C LYS A 153 4.22 40.43 5.13
N GLY A 154 4.02 39.20 4.64
CA GLY A 154 3.08 38.86 3.57
C GLY A 154 1.58 38.86 3.94
N LYS A 155 1.22 38.93 5.23
CA LYS A 155 -0.16 38.76 5.71
C LYS A 155 -0.88 40.07 6.06
N LYS A 156 -0.63 41.13 5.28
CA LYS A 156 -1.27 42.46 5.43
C LYS A 156 -1.86 42.94 4.09
N ALA A 157 -2.53 42.07 3.32
CA ALA A 157 -3.21 42.47 2.09
C ALA A 157 -4.45 41.62 1.76
N MET A 158 -5.12 41.01 2.74
CA MET A 158 -6.34 40.22 2.50
C MET A 158 -7.40 40.48 3.57
N ASP A 159 -7.79 41.74 3.72
CA ASP A 159 -9.00 42.17 4.47
C ASP A 159 -9.88 43.12 3.63
N LYS A 160 -9.69 43.17 2.30
CA LYS A 160 -10.51 43.97 1.37
C LYS A 160 -10.97 43.22 0.12
N VAL A 161 -11.17 41.90 0.22
CA VAL A 161 -11.88 41.12 -0.83
C VAL A 161 -13.09 40.39 -0.24
N SER A 162 -13.85 41.08 0.60
CA SER A 162 -15.23 40.71 0.91
C SER A 162 -16.16 41.71 0.22
N GLY A 163 -16.70 41.35 -0.95
CA GLY A 163 -17.72 42.19 -1.58
C GLY A 163 -17.93 41.92 -3.07
N GLY A 164 -18.80 40.95 -3.37
CA GLY A 164 -19.57 40.94 -4.61
C GLY A 164 -18.92 40.27 -5.83
N GLY A 165 -19.61 39.28 -6.39
CA GLY A 165 -19.28 38.74 -7.71
C GLY A 165 -19.77 37.32 -7.92
N THR A 166 -21.06 37.18 -8.24
CA THR A 166 -21.64 35.97 -8.84
C THR A 166 -20.85 35.58 -10.11
N MET A 167 -20.22 34.40 -10.15
CA MET A 167 -19.60 33.90 -11.38
C MET A 167 -20.59 33.02 -12.14
N GLY A 168 -21.08 33.55 -13.27
CA GLY A 168 -21.94 32.87 -14.22
C GLY A 168 -21.17 31.85 -15.06
N ALA A 169 -21.90 30.80 -15.48
CA ALA A 169 -21.41 29.74 -16.35
C ALA A 169 -21.55 30.12 -17.83
N SER A 170 -20.46 29.99 -18.59
CA SER A 170 -20.42 29.81 -20.04
C SER A 170 -19.16 28.97 -20.32
N GLY A 171 -19.16 27.86 -21.04
CA GLY A 171 -19.75 27.62 -22.36
C GLY A 171 -18.60 27.67 -23.37
N GLY A 172 -18.03 26.53 -23.76
CA GLY A 172 -16.89 26.50 -24.69
C GLY A 172 -16.43 25.10 -25.08
N SER A 173 -17.17 24.50 -26.01
CA SER A 173 -16.77 23.33 -26.80
C SER A 173 -15.81 23.77 -27.91
N SER A 174 -14.73 23.03 -28.16
CA SER A 174 -13.95 23.13 -29.40
C SER A 174 -13.32 21.79 -29.78
N ASN A 175 -13.36 21.52 -31.08
CA ASN A 175 -13.06 20.30 -31.84
C ASN A 175 -11.79 19.53 -31.49
#